data_AF-A0ABD2XQ27-F1
#
_entry.id   AF-A0ABD2XQ27-F1
#
_cell.length_a   1.000
_cell.length_b   1.000
_cell.length_c   1.000
_cell.angle_alpha   90.00
_cell.angle_beta   90.00
_cell.angle_gamma   90.00
#
_symmetry.space_group_name_H-M   'P 1'
#
loop_
_entity.id
_entity.type
_entity.pdbx_description
1 polymer ?
#
loop_
_entity_poly.entity_id
_entity_poly.type
_entity_poly.pdbx_seq_one_letter_code
_entity_poly.pdbx_strand_id
1 'polypeptide(L)'
;MELAKKKQPIDKICCVCSRENSSYRCPKCRRPYCSISCHHIHKQDDLLHDTEFVRALEAEKEAQKVVSTPKRYKYPTESTVPMEKLERLRQSEELKNCLKNPHLKDYVREILEDSDPTGAISRAMKEPLFVELADHCLKVVQDLPEEEK
;
A
#
# COMPACT_ATOMS: atom_id res chain seq x y z
N MET A 1 -0.21 -41.78 -12.53
CA MET A 1 0.54 -40.68 -13.17
C MET A 1 0.12 -39.39 -12.52
N GLU A 2 0.80 -38.93 -11.47
CA GLU A 2 0.57 -37.58 -10.95
C GLU A 2 1.92 -36.96 -10.61
N LEU A 3 2.46 -36.20 -11.57
CA LEU A 3 3.60 -35.33 -11.36
C LEU A 3 3.16 -34.18 -10.44
N ALA A 4 3.43 -34.33 -9.15
CA ALA A 4 3.44 -33.22 -8.21
C ALA A 4 4.49 -32.20 -8.70
N LYS A 5 4.01 -31.09 -9.26
CA LYS A 5 4.81 -29.90 -9.57
C LYS A 5 5.43 -29.39 -8.27
N LYS A 6 6.64 -29.86 -7.96
CA LYS A 6 7.49 -29.35 -6.89
C LYS A 6 7.71 -27.86 -7.16
N LYS A 7 7.08 -26.99 -6.36
CA LYS A 7 7.50 -25.59 -6.24
C LYS A 7 8.94 -25.61 -5.76
N GLN A 8 9.88 -25.36 -6.67
CA GLN A 8 11.30 -25.30 -6.38
C GLN A 8 11.52 -24.15 -5.36
N PRO A 9 12.15 -24.41 -4.20
CA PRO A 9 12.41 -23.37 -3.21
C PRO A 9 13.48 -22.42 -3.75
N ILE A 10 13.18 -21.12 -3.83
CA ILE A 10 14.17 -20.08 -4.20
C ILE A 10 15.42 -20.27 -3.34
N ASP A 11 16.48 -20.69 -4.00
CA ASP A 11 17.57 -21.44 -3.41
C ASP A 11 18.48 -20.58 -2.54
N LYS A 12 18.92 -21.15 -1.40
CA LYS A 12 19.92 -20.60 -0.47
C LYS A 12 21.33 -20.68 -1.05
N ILE A 13 21.51 -20.23 -2.29
CA ILE A 13 22.76 -20.34 -3.03
C ILE A 13 23.61 -19.09 -2.81
N CYS A 14 24.86 -19.29 -2.39
CA CYS A 14 25.80 -18.20 -2.23
C CYS A 14 26.10 -17.53 -3.58
N CYS A 15 25.91 -16.22 -3.67
CA CYS A 15 26.16 -15.44 -4.89
C CYS A 15 27.64 -15.37 -5.33
N VAL A 16 28.59 -15.82 -4.50
CA VAL A 16 30.02 -15.80 -4.81
C VAL A 16 30.57 -17.17 -5.18
N CYS A 17 30.15 -18.22 -4.46
CA CYS A 17 30.71 -19.57 -4.62
C CYS A 17 29.69 -20.63 -5.02
N SER A 18 28.44 -20.23 -5.28
CA SER A 18 27.33 -21.08 -5.74
C SER A 18 27.03 -22.29 -4.87
N ARG A 19 27.41 -22.26 -3.58
CA ARG A 19 27.09 -23.32 -2.61
C ARG A 19 25.69 -23.13 -2.03
N GLU A 20 24.94 -24.22 -1.90
CA GLU A 20 23.59 -24.30 -1.31
C GLU A 20 23.61 -24.22 0.23
N ASN A 21 24.29 -23.23 0.80
CA ASN A 21 24.40 -23.04 2.25
C ASN A 21 24.45 -21.57 2.69
N SER A 22 23.74 -20.69 1.99
CA SER A 22 23.74 -19.28 2.35
C SER A 22 23.02 -19.03 3.69
N SER A 23 23.78 -18.68 4.73
CA SER A 23 23.26 -18.32 6.06
C SER A 23 23.01 -16.82 6.22
N TYR A 24 23.53 -15.99 5.31
CA TYR A 24 23.55 -14.54 5.47
C TYR A 24 23.09 -13.82 4.19
N ARG A 25 22.69 -12.54 4.31
CA ARG A 25 22.22 -11.69 3.20
C ARG A 25 22.92 -10.34 3.21
N CYS A 26 23.29 -9.84 2.03
CA CYS A 26 23.92 -8.52 1.90
C CYS A 26 22.91 -7.39 2.19
N PRO A 27 23.24 -6.37 3.00
CA PRO A 27 22.32 -5.26 3.27
C PRO A 27 22.04 -4.37 2.04
N LYS A 28 22.95 -4.33 1.05
CA LYS A 28 22.81 -3.49 -0.15
C LYS A 28 21.94 -4.12 -1.24
N CYS A 29 22.21 -5.38 -1.60
CA CYS A 29 21.54 -6.06 -2.72
C CYS A 29 20.72 -7.28 -2.30
N ARG A 30 20.68 -7.61 -1.00
CA ARG A 30 19.96 -8.76 -0.41
C ARG A 30 20.38 -10.14 -0.96
N ARG A 31 21.44 -10.23 -1.77
CA ARG A 31 21.94 -11.51 -2.29
C ARG A 31 22.41 -12.42 -1.15
N PRO A 32 22.07 -13.73 -1.20
CA PRO A 32 22.52 -14.70 -0.22
C PRO A 32 24.03 -14.96 -0.31
N TYR A 33 24.70 -15.12 0.82
CA TYR A 33 26.09 -15.57 0.90
C TYR A 33 26.32 -16.53 2.07
N CYS A 34 27.34 -17.38 1.98
CA CYS A 34 27.59 -18.43 2.96
C CYS A 34 28.54 -18.02 4.10
N SER A 35 29.44 -17.07 3.88
CA SER A 35 30.50 -16.72 4.84
C SER A 35 30.99 -15.28 4.71
N ILE A 36 31.68 -14.78 5.74
CA ILE A 36 32.31 -13.45 5.76
C ILE A 36 33.32 -13.30 4.60
N SER A 37 34.05 -14.36 4.24
CA SER A 37 34.94 -14.36 3.07
C SER A 37 34.18 -14.08 1.77
N CYS A 38 33.02 -14.70 1.56
CA CYS A 38 32.16 -14.41 0.42
C CYS A 38 31.58 -12.99 0.48
N HIS A 39 31.33 -12.45 1.67
CA HIS A 39 30.90 -11.06 1.82
C HIS A 39 31.97 -10.05 1.37
N HIS A 40 33.25 -10.29 1.69
CA HIS A 40 34.34 -9.40 1.26
C HIS A 40 34.54 -9.41 -0.25
N ILE A 41 34.46 -10.60 -0.87
CA ILE A 41 34.55 -10.74 -2.33
C ILE A 41 33.36 -10.04 -3.00
N HIS A 42 32.14 -10.29 -2.51
CA HIS A 42 30.93 -9.62 -3.00
C HIS A 42 30.95 -8.09 -2.82
N LYS A 43 31.62 -7.60 -1.77
CA LYS A 43 31.76 -6.16 -1.49
C LYS A 43 32.80 -5.49 -2.38
N GLN A 44 33.83 -6.22 -2.82
CA GLN A 44 34.91 -5.68 -3.66
C GLN A 44 34.55 -5.68 -5.15
N ASP A 45 33.68 -6.61 -5.57
CA ASP A 45 33.24 -6.71 -6.96
C ASP A 45 31.88 -5.99 -7.14
N ASP A 46 31.94 -4.72 -7.54
CA ASP A 46 30.76 -3.89 -7.84
C ASP A 46 29.92 -4.45 -9.00
N LEU A 47 30.45 -5.36 -9.82
CA LEU A 47 29.71 -6.02 -10.90
C LEU A 47 28.82 -7.17 -10.40
N LEU A 48 29.03 -7.67 -9.17
CA LEU A 48 28.13 -8.67 -8.55
C LEU A 48 26.91 -8.05 -7.86
N HIS A 49 26.85 -6.72 -7.79
CA HIS A 49 25.66 -5.94 -7.44
C HIS A 49 24.80 -5.72 -8.69
N ASP A 50 24.46 -6.79 -9.41
CA ASP A 50 23.56 -6.71 -10.55
C ASP A 50 22.25 -6.02 -10.15
N THR A 51 22.10 -4.82 -10.69
CA THR A 51 20.97 -3.90 -10.57
C THR A 51 19.65 -4.51 -11.06
N GLU A 52 19.69 -5.66 -11.72
CA GLU A 52 18.51 -6.41 -12.17
C GLU A 52 17.76 -7.07 -11.01
N PHE A 53 18.46 -7.60 -10.00
CA PHE A 53 17.80 -8.22 -8.84
C PHE A 53 17.13 -7.18 -7.93
N VAL A 54 17.75 -6.01 -7.78
CA VAL A 54 17.16 -4.88 -7.05
C VAL A 54 15.92 -4.36 -7.80
N ARG A 55 16.02 -4.20 -9.12
CA ARG A 55 14.92 -3.72 -9.97
C ARG A 55 13.76 -4.71 -10.07
N ALA A 56 14.03 -6.02 -10.05
CA ALA A 56 12.99 -7.05 -9.98
C ALA A 56 12.27 -7.05 -8.62
N LEU A 57 13.00 -6.93 -7.51
CA LEU A 57 12.41 -6.78 -6.18
C LEU A 57 11.62 -5.48 -6.03
N GLU A 58 12.08 -4.39 -6.62
CA GLU A 58 11.35 -3.12 -6.66
C GLU A 58 10.10 -3.22 -7.52
N ALA A 59 10.15 -3.90 -8.68
CA ALA A 59 8.99 -4.15 -9.52
C ALA A 59 7.95 -5.06 -8.84
N GLU A 60 8.38 -6.09 -8.10
CA GLU A 60 7.48 -6.92 -7.28
C GLU A 60 6.87 -6.11 -6.12
N LYS A 61 7.66 -5.24 -5.48
CA LYS A 61 7.16 -4.37 -4.41
C LYS A 61 6.19 -3.30 -4.91
N GLU A 62 6.39 -2.81 -6.13
CA GLU A 62 5.49 -1.86 -6.77
C GLU A 62 4.20 -2.55 -7.25
N ALA A 63 4.29 -3.76 -7.81
CA ALA A 63 3.12 -4.58 -8.15
C ALA A 63 2.29 -4.97 -6.91
N GLN A 64 2.95 -5.18 -5.76
CA GLN A 64 2.29 -5.51 -4.50
C GLN A 64 1.70 -4.28 -3.77
N LYS A 65 2.05 -3.06 -4.20
CA LYS A 65 1.45 -1.81 -3.67
C LYS A 65 0.11 -1.49 -4.33
N VAL A 66 -0.19 -2.08 -5.49
CA VAL A 66 -1.45 -1.85 -6.23
C VAL A 66 -2.54 -2.87 -5.91
N VAL A 67 -2.19 -4.03 -5.34
CA VAL A 67 -3.19 -5.00 -4.86
C VAL A 67 -3.51 -4.72 -3.39
N SER A 68 -4.17 -3.59 -3.18
CA SER A 68 -5.01 -3.43 -1.99
C SER A 68 -6.09 -4.51 -2.07
N THR A 69 -6.02 -5.51 -1.19
CA THR A 69 -7.16 -6.40 -0.92
C THR A 69 -8.43 -5.55 -0.87
N PRO A 70 -9.55 -5.96 -1.51
CA PRO A 70 -10.77 -5.16 -1.47
C PRO A 70 -11.14 -4.94 0.00
N LYS A 71 -11.07 -3.69 0.48
CA LYS A 71 -11.46 -3.32 1.84
C LYS A 71 -12.96 -3.57 1.95
N ARG A 72 -13.35 -4.78 2.36
CA ARG A 72 -14.75 -5.09 2.66
C ARG A 72 -15.04 -4.60 4.07
N TYR A 73 -16.18 -3.95 4.24
CA TYR A 73 -16.68 -3.57 5.56
C TYR A 73 -16.84 -4.81 6.43
N LYS A 74 -16.35 -4.74 7.67
CA LYS A 74 -16.50 -5.81 8.65
C LYS A 74 -17.94 -5.92 9.15
N TYR A 75 -18.65 -4.78 9.21
CA TYR A 75 -20.04 -4.67 9.67
C TYR A 75 -20.79 -3.63 8.80
N PRO A 76 -21.16 -3.95 7.56
CA PRO A 76 -21.94 -3.04 6.72
C PRO A 76 -23.35 -2.86 7.28
N THR A 77 -23.85 -1.63 7.22
CA THR A 77 -25.23 -1.23 7.56
C THR A 77 -25.86 -0.51 6.38
N GLU A 78 -27.17 -0.24 6.42
CA GLU A 78 -27.90 0.51 5.38
C GLU A 78 -27.29 1.89 5.11
N SER A 79 -26.70 2.52 6.14
CA SER A 79 -26.03 3.82 6.02
C SER A 79 -24.56 3.72 5.57
N THR A 80 -24.04 2.52 5.30
CA THR A 80 -22.65 2.33 4.89
C THR A 80 -22.49 2.50 3.38
N VAL A 81 -21.70 3.49 2.97
CA VAL A 81 -21.44 3.76 1.54
C VAL A 81 -20.68 2.59 0.89
N PRO A 82 -21.16 2.02 -0.23
CA PRO A 82 -20.45 0.95 -0.93
C PRO A 82 -19.08 1.40 -1.46
N MET A 83 -18.12 0.48 -1.50
CA MET A 83 -16.74 0.76 -1.94
C MET A 83 -16.67 1.30 -3.38
N GLU A 84 -17.52 0.83 -4.29
CA GLU A 84 -17.61 1.37 -5.66
C GLU A 84 -17.97 2.85 -5.70
N LYS A 85 -18.87 3.30 -4.81
CA LYS A 85 -19.21 4.73 -4.68
C LYS A 85 -18.01 5.52 -4.15
N LEU A 86 -17.28 4.96 -3.17
CA LEU A 86 -16.10 5.60 -2.60
C LEU A 86 -14.93 5.73 -3.58
N GLU A 87 -14.71 4.75 -4.47
CA GLU A 87 -13.64 4.84 -5.48
C GLU A 87 -13.85 6.02 -6.44
N ARG A 88 -15.09 6.47 -6.67
CA ARG A 88 -15.38 7.66 -7.49
C ARG A 88 -14.88 8.96 -6.86
N LEU A 89 -14.76 9.03 -5.53
CA LEU A 89 -14.18 10.19 -4.83
C LEU A 89 -12.74 10.45 -5.30
N ARG A 90 -12.01 9.40 -5.70
CA ARG A 90 -10.66 9.51 -6.25
C ARG A 90 -10.63 10.20 -7.61
N GLN A 91 -11.73 10.22 -8.36
CA GLN A 91 -11.79 10.84 -9.68
C GLN A 91 -12.17 12.33 -9.60
N SER A 92 -12.93 12.74 -8.58
CA SER A 92 -13.36 14.13 -8.37
C SER A 92 -12.17 15.10 -8.22
N GLU A 93 -12.10 16.10 -9.09
CA GLU A 93 -11.08 17.15 -9.04
C GLU A 93 -11.38 18.20 -7.96
N GLU A 94 -12.65 18.50 -7.73
CA GLU A 94 -13.12 19.42 -6.68
C GLU A 94 -12.64 18.92 -5.31
N LEU A 95 -12.90 17.65 -5.00
CA LEU A 95 -12.49 17.02 -3.75
C LEU A 95 -10.95 17.00 -3.58
N LYS A 96 -10.22 16.70 -4.66
CA LYS A 96 -8.74 16.78 -4.65
C LYS A 96 -8.25 18.19 -4.36
N ASN A 97 -8.92 19.21 -4.88
CA ASN A 97 -8.57 20.60 -4.63
C ASN A 97 -8.81 20.98 -3.16
N CYS A 98 -9.93 20.56 -2.56
CA CYS A 98 -10.17 20.76 -1.13
C CYS A 98 -9.05 20.13 -0.29
N LEU A 99 -8.65 18.88 -0.61
CA LEU A 99 -7.56 18.17 0.08
C LEU A 99 -6.16 18.76 -0.12
N LYS A 100 -5.96 19.73 -1.03
CA LYS A 100 -4.68 20.47 -1.10
C LYS A 100 -4.47 21.34 0.14
N ASN A 101 -5.55 21.76 0.80
CA ASN A 101 -5.46 22.58 2.01
C ASN A 101 -4.90 21.75 3.19
N PRO A 102 -3.79 22.17 3.81
CA PRO A 102 -3.19 21.45 4.93
C PRO A 102 -4.10 21.38 6.16
N HIS A 103 -4.83 22.46 6.47
CA HIS A 103 -5.74 22.50 7.64
C HIS A 103 -6.85 21.45 7.52
N LEU A 104 -7.38 21.26 6.31
CA LEU A 104 -8.39 20.24 6.06
C LEU A 104 -7.86 18.84 6.33
N LYS A 105 -6.62 18.55 5.92
CA LYS A 105 -5.96 17.26 6.18
C LYS A 105 -5.73 17.04 7.67
N ASP A 106 -5.47 18.10 8.42
CA ASP A 106 -5.28 18.00 9.86
C ASP A 106 -6.61 17.70 10.57
N TYR A 107 -7.73 18.31 10.16
CA TYR A 107 -9.06 17.91 10.67
C TYR A 107 -9.38 16.44 10.39
N VAL A 108 -9.14 15.98 9.16
CA VAL A 108 -9.38 14.58 8.79
C VAL A 108 -8.49 13.64 9.60
N ARG A 109 -7.23 14.03 9.86
CA ARG A 109 -6.32 13.24 10.68
C ARG A 109 -6.76 13.19 12.14
N GLU A 110 -7.14 14.34 12.71
CA GLU A 110 -7.66 14.44 14.08
C GLU A 110 -8.86 13.51 14.26
N ILE A 111 -9.84 13.55 13.35
CA ILE A 111 -11.03 12.68 13.43
C ILE A 111 -10.66 11.18 13.44
N LEU A 112 -9.63 10.78 12.69
CA LEU A 112 -9.21 9.38 12.60
C LEU A 112 -8.40 8.92 13.82
N GLU A 113 -7.75 9.85 14.52
CA GLU A 113 -6.91 9.58 15.69
C GLU A 113 -7.64 9.87 17.03
N ASP A 114 -8.78 10.57 16.99
CA ASP A 114 -9.57 10.92 18.17
C ASP A 114 -10.20 9.68 18.83
N SER A 115 -10.34 9.76 20.16
CA SER A 115 -11.00 8.74 20.98
C SER A 115 -12.52 8.75 20.81
N ASP A 116 -13.10 9.89 20.43
CA ASP A 116 -14.50 10.10 20.07
C ASP A 116 -14.62 10.67 18.63
N PRO A 117 -14.63 9.81 17.60
CA PRO A 117 -14.72 10.25 16.21
C PRO A 117 -16.05 10.94 15.90
N THR A 118 -17.14 10.61 16.61
CA THR A 118 -18.46 11.22 16.37
C THR A 118 -18.46 12.67 16.85
N GLY A 119 -17.91 12.92 18.04
CA GLY A 119 -17.69 14.26 18.56
C GLY A 119 -16.70 15.06 17.71
N ALA A 120 -15.61 14.44 17.26
CA ALA A 120 -14.62 15.08 16.39
C ALA A 120 -15.21 15.53 15.05
N ILE A 121 -16.00 14.68 14.39
CA ILE A 121 -16.74 15.04 13.16
C ILE A 121 -17.68 16.22 13.45
N SER A 122 -18.40 16.20 14.58
CA SER A 122 -19.32 17.29 14.93
C SER A 122 -18.61 18.63 15.18
N ARG A 123 -17.37 18.61 15.67
CA ARG A 123 -16.54 19.82 15.78
C ARG A 123 -16.05 20.28 14.42
N ALA A 124 -15.55 19.36 13.60
CA ALA A 124 -15.06 19.67 12.25
C ALA A 124 -16.18 20.22 11.35
N MET A 125 -17.43 19.79 11.52
CA MET A 125 -18.61 20.33 10.80
C MET A 125 -18.91 21.80 11.09
N LYS A 126 -18.25 22.43 12.07
CA LYS A 126 -18.34 23.89 12.29
C LYS A 126 -17.36 24.66 11.41
N GLU A 127 -16.37 23.99 10.84
CA GLU A 127 -15.32 24.59 10.03
C GLU A 127 -15.75 24.59 8.55
N PRO A 128 -15.72 25.76 7.87
CA PRO A 128 -16.24 25.88 6.50
C PRO A 128 -15.51 24.98 5.51
N LEU A 129 -14.20 24.77 5.71
CA LEU A 129 -13.38 23.91 4.86
C LEU A 129 -13.84 22.44 4.90
N PHE A 130 -14.25 21.97 6.08
CA PHE A 130 -14.69 20.59 6.25
C PHE A 130 -16.12 20.40 5.75
N VAL A 131 -16.97 21.41 5.89
CA VAL A 131 -18.32 21.41 5.31
C VAL A 131 -18.26 21.33 3.78
N GLU A 132 -17.39 22.12 3.14
CA GLU A 132 -17.18 22.06 1.69
C GLU A 132 -16.70 20.67 1.23
N LEU A 133 -15.77 20.05 1.97
CA LEU A 133 -15.35 18.68 1.72
C LEU A 133 -16.51 17.69 1.81
N ALA A 134 -17.33 17.80 2.86
CA ALA A 134 -18.46 16.90 3.09
C ALA A 134 -19.50 17.03 1.99
N ASP A 135 -19.80 18.25 1.55
CA ASP A 135 -20.73 18.51 0.45
C ASP A 135 -20.26 17.88 -0.86
N HIS A 136 -18.99 18.08 -1.22
CA HIS A 136 -18.40 17.43 -2.40
C HIS A 136 -18.39 15.90 -2.30
N CYS A 137 -18.15 15.33 -1.12
CA CYS A 137 -18.24 13.88 -0.90
C CYS A 137 -19.67 13.37 -1.12
N LEU A 138 -20.66 14.06 -0.53
CA LEU A 138 -22.06 13.67 -0.61
C LEU A 138 -22.59 13.76 -2.03
N LYS A 139 -22.27 14.84 -2.76
CA LYS A 139 -22.61 15.00 -4.18
C LYS A 139 -22.18 13.78 -5.01
N VAL A 140 -20.91 13.38 -4.89
CA VAL A 140 -20.36 12.23 -5.65
C VAL A 140 -21.04 10.90 -5.27
N VAL A 141 -21.44 10.73 -4.01
CA VAL A 141 -22.06 9.49 -3.51
C VAL A 141 -23.56 9.42 -3.82
N GLN A 142 -24.25 10.56 -3.81
CA GLN A 142 -25.69 10.70 -4.05
C GLN A 142 -26.05 10.81 -5.53
N ASP A 143 -25.15 11.27 -6.40
CA ASP A 143 -25.32 11.29 -7.87
C ASP A 143 -25.34 9.89 -8.51
N LEU A 144 -25.64 8.84 -7.73
CA LEU A 144 -25.83 7.49 -8.21
C LEU A 144 -27.31 7.14 -8.15
N PRO A 145 -27.91 6.64 -9.26
CA PRO A 145 -29.22 6.04 -9.17
C PRO A 145 -29.17 4.96 -8.10
N GLU A 146 -30.10 4.99 -7.16
CA GLU A 146 -30.34 3.87 -6.27
C GLU A 146 -30.71 2.70 -7.18
N GLU A 147 -29.83 1.71 -7.31
CA GLU A 147 -30.24 0.44 -7.89
C GLU A 147 -31.23 -0.15 -6.89
N GLU A 148 -32.53 0.11 -7.13
CA GLU A 148 -33.64 -0.60 -6.52
C GLU A 148 -33.36 -2.09 -6.65
N LYS A 149 -33.19 -2.77 -5.52
CA LYS A 149 -33.00 -4.21 -5.46
C LYS A 149 -34.02 -4.84 -4.55
#